data_AF-A0A963IBR7-F1
#
_entry.id   AF-A0A963IBR7-F1
#
_cell.length_a   1.000
_cell.length_b   1.000
_cell.length_c   1.000
_cell.angle_alpha   90.00
_cell.angle_beta   90.00
_cell.angle_gamma   90.00
#
_symmetry.space_group_name_H-M   'P 1'
#
loop_
_entity.id
_entity.type
_entity.pdbx_description
1 polymer ?
#
loop_
_entity_poly.entity_id
_entity_poly.type
_entity_poly.pdbx_seq_one_letter_code
_entity_poly.pdbx_strand_id
1 'polypeptide(L)'
;AWIATLGPATLHELRGAFAAIDRARHVIDFHDAAHWQHCAAQAGLDVLAIDHPPAAATATTLRGLLRDIKAIGADTVGDDRRRTPLGRQAWQTLQTHYERHRRADGLLPATYDVILLALEKPA
;
A
#
# COMPACT_ATOMS: atom_id res chain seq x y z
N ALA A 1 9.48 -14.37 17.75
CA ALA A 1 8.83 -13.05 17.59
C ALA A 1 8.00 -13.05 16.31
N TRP A 2 6.95 -12.25 16.26
CA TRP A 2 6.14 -12.05 15.04
C TRP A 2 6.28 -10.61 14.57
N ILE A 3 6.44 -10.43 13.27
CA ILE A 3 6.45 -9.12 12.61
C ILE A 3 5.32 -9.08 11.60
N ALA A 4 4.58 -7.98 11.58
CA ALA A 4 3.65 -7.65 10.52
C ALA A 4 4.09 -6.32 9.87
N THR A 5 4.23 -6.33 8.55
CA THR A 5 4.59 -5.14 7.77
C THR A 5 3.85 -5.13 6.44
N LEU A 6 4.03 -4.05 5.68
CA LEU A 6 3.49 -3.90 4.33
C LEU A 6 4.59 -4.17 3.30
N GLY A 7 4.17 -4.58 2.12
CA GLY A 7 5.00 -4.95 0.98
C GLY A 7 4.76 -4.06 -0.24
N PRO A 8 5.57 -4.25 -1.30
CA PRO A 8 5.60 -3.37 -2.46
C PRO A 8 4.28 -3.28 -3.24
N ALA A 9 3.42 -4.30 -3.17
CA ALA A 9 2.13 -4.30 -3.87
C ALA A 9 1.02 -3.54 -3.11
N THR A 10 1.34 -2.93 -1.96
CA THR A 10 0.42 -2.10 -1.20
C THR A 10 -0.05 -0.91 -2.03
N LEU A 11 -1.38 -0.76 -2.12
CA LEU A 11 -2.11 0.25 -2.88
C LEU A 11 -1.69 0.32 -4.35
N HIS A 12 -1.39 -0.83 -4.97
CA HIS A 12 -1.00 -0.90 -6.37
C HIS A 12 -2.09 -0.32 -7.31
N GLU A 13 -3.37 -0.41 -6.96
CA GLU A 13 -4.47 0.20 -7.70
C GLU A 13 -4.31 1.74 -7.75
N LEU A 14 -3.95 2.32 -6.61
CA LEU A 14 -3.74 3.77 -6.50
C LEU A 14 -2.49 4.21 -7.25
N ARG A 15 -1.40 3.45 -7.12
CA ARG A 15 -0.16 3.67 -7.86
C ARG A 15 -0.40 3.63 -9.38
N GLY A 16 -1.13 2.62 -9.85
CA GLY A 16 -1.49 2.48 -11.26
C GLY A 16 -2.39 3.61 -11.77
N ALA A 17 -3.37 4.04 -10.97
CA ALA A 17 -4.26 5.13 -11.35
C ALA A 17 -3.54 6.49 -11.40
N PHE A 18 -2.63 6.76 -10.48
CA PHE A 18 -1.83 7.99 -10.49
C PHE A 18 -0.79 8.05 -11.61
N ALA A 19 -0.27 6.90 -12.05
CA ALA A 19 0.68 6.85 -13.16
C ALA A 19 0.10 7.42 -14.48
N ALA A 20 -1.23 7.52 -14.59
CA ALA A 20 -1.90 8.16 -15.73
C ALA A 20 -1.97 9.70 -15.63
N ILE A 21 -1.59 10.28 -14.49
CA ILE A 21 -1.65 11.73 -14.22
C ILE A 21 -0.25 12.31 -14.28
N ASP A 22 0.68 11.73 -13.54
CA ASP A 22 2.07 12.18 -13.48
C ASP A 22 3.03 11.04 -13.07
N ARG A 23 4.32 11.36 -12.94
CA ARG A 23 5.38 10.45 -12.50
C ARG A 23 5.79 10.66 -11.03
N ALA A 24 5.03 11.44 -10.27
CA ALA A 24 5.33 11.71 -8.88
C ALA A 24 4.98 10.51 -7.99
N ARG A 25 5.63 10.44 -6.83
CA ARG A 25 5.38 9.38 -5.85
C ARG A 25 4.10 9.70 -5.06
N HIS A 26 3.03 9.00 -5.39
CA HIS A 26 1.73 9.16 -4.71
C HIS A 26 1.48 8.16 -3.58
N VAL A 27 2.26 7.07 -3.50
CA VAL A 27 2.18 6.05 -2.45
C VAL A 27 3.55 5.81 -1.83
N ILE A 28 3.59 5.42 -0.55
CA ILE A 28 4.80 5.00 0.15
C ILE A 28 5.36 3.74 -0.51
N ASP A 29 6.68 3.61 -0.55
CA ASP A 29 7.31 2.37 -0.97
C ASP A 29 7.67 1.54 0.26
N PHE A 30 7.37 0.25 0.19
CA PHE A 30 7.70 -0.71 1.21
C PHE A 30 8.71 -1.73 0.67
N HIS A 31 9.48 -2.31 1.58
CA HIS A 31 10.42 -3.37 1.26
C HIS A 31 9.70 -4.71 1.05
N ASP A 32 10.26 -5.56 0.19
CA ASP A 32 9.75 -6.92 -0.06
C ASP A 32 10.16 -7.91 1.04
N ALA A 33 9.62 -9.13 0.98
CA ALA A 33 9.93 -10.19 1.94
C ALA A 33 11.41 -10.55 1.96
N ALA A 34 12.08 -10.55 0.80
CA ALA A 34 13.50 -10.90 0.68
C ALA A 34 14.39 -9.90 1.43
N HIS A 35 14.07 -8.62 1.39
CA HIS A 35 14.73 -7.59 2.19
C HIS A 35 14.58 -7.86 3.68
N TRP A 36 13.37 -8.17 4.16
CA TRP A 36 13.13 -8.46 5.58
C TRP A 36 13.81 -9.75 6.04
N GLN A 37 13.86 -10.78 5.20
CA GLN A 37 14.65 -12.00 5.45
C GLN A 37 16.14 -11.69 5.62
N HIS A 38 16.68 -10.87 4.73
CA HIS A 38 18.07 -10.45 4.81
C HIS A 38 18.35 -9.69 6.11
N CYS A 39 17.48 -8.74 6.47
CA CYS A 39 17.59 -7.99 7.72
C CYS A 39 17.49 -8.89 8.97
N ALA A 40 16.62 -9.89 8.97
CA ALA A 40 16.52 -10.87 10.06
C ALA A 40 17.83 -11.65 10.22
N ALA A 41 18.39 -12.15 9.11
CA ALA A 41 19.67 -12.85 9.13
C ALA A 41 20.82 -11.96 9.64
N GLN A 42 20.88 -10.70 9.20
CA GLN A 42 21.87 -9.73 9.70
C GLN A 42 21.71 -9.43 11.20
N ALA A 43 20.49 -9.53 11.73
CA ALA A 43 20.20 -9.39 13.16
C ALA A 43 20.47 -10.68 13.96
N GLY A 44 20.93 -11.76 13.33
CA GLY A 44 21.15 -13.06 13.97
C GLY A 44 19.85 -13.76 14.36
N LEU A 45 18.79 -13.56 13.58
CA LEU A 45 17.49 -14.22 13.75
C LEU A 45 17.23 -15.17 12.58
N ASP A 46 16.63 -16.32 12.88
CA ASP A 46 16.15 -17.27 11.87
C ASP A 46 14.71 -16.95 11.49
N VAL A 47 14.41 -17.04 10.20
CA VAL A 47 13.05 -16.87 9.66
C VAL A 47 12.39 -18.23 9.56
N LEU A 48 11.42 -18.49 10.43
CA LEU A 48 10.71 -19.76 10.49
C LEU A 48 9.62 -19.88 9.43
N ALA A 49 8.91 -18.77 9.16
CA ALA A 49 7.81 -18.73 8.22
C ALA A 49 7.61 -17.31 7.69
N ILE A 50 7.10 -17.23 6.46
CA ILE A 50 6.62 -15.99 5.86
C ILE A 50 5.25 -16.28 5.26
N ASP A 51 4.31 -15.38 5.48
CA ASP A 51 2.98 -15.45 4.89
C ASP A 51 2.57 -14.10 4.30
N HIS A 52 1.71 -14.16 3.28
CA HIS A 52 1.15 -13.03 2.56
C HIS A 52 -0.38 -13.12 2.55
N PRO A 53 -1.03 -12.86 3.70
CA PRO A 53 -2.48 -12.98 3.79
C PRO A 53 -3.16 -11.94 2.90
N PRO A 54 -4.28 -12.31 2.23
CA PRO A 54 -5.04 -11.35 1.45
C PRO A 54 -5.63 -10.27 2.37
N ALA A 55 -5.30 -9.01 2.10
CA ALA A 55 -5.83 -7.88 2.84
C ALA A 55 -6.22 -6.76 1.89
N ALA A 56 -7.48 -6.33 1.95
CA ALA A 56 -7.96 -5.18 1.20
C ALA A 56 -9.05 -4.46 1.98
N ALA A 57 -8.94 -3.12 2.06
CA ALA A 57 -10.08 -2.30 2.42
C ALA A 57 -10.97 -2.11 1.19
N THR A 58 -12.25 -1.87 1.39
CA THR A 58 -13.20 -1.67 0.29
C THR A 58 -14.11 -0.48 0.57
N ALA A 59 -14.41 0.30 -0.47
CA ALA A 59 -15.38 1.39 -0.38
C ALA A 59 -16.25 1.47 -1.64
N THR A 60 -17.42 2.09 -1.54
CA THR A 60 -18.33 2.30 -2.68
C THR A 60 -17.83 3.37 -3.65
N THR A 61 -17.05 4.33 -3.14
CA THR A 61 -16.52 5.47 -3.89
C THR A 61 -15.03 5.69 -3.64
N LEU A 62 -14.30 6.13 -4.67
CA LEU A 62 -12.89 6.47 -4.56
C LEU A 62 -12.64 7.56 -3.51
N ARG A 63 -13.53 8.56 -3.42
CA ARG A 63 -13.40 9.62 -2.41
C ARG A 63 -13.51 9.08 -0.99
N GLY A 64 -14.41 8.13 -0.74
CA GLY A 64 -14.49 7.43 0.54
C GLY A 64 -13.21 6.67 0.85
N LEU A 65 -12.74 5.88 -0.12
CA LEU A 65 -11.51 5.10 0.00
C LEU A 65 -10.30 5.97 0.36
N LEU A 66 -10.08 7.06 -0.36
CA LEU A 66 -8.96 7.98 -0.13
C LEU A 66 -9.06 8.69 1.22
N ARG A 67 -10.27 9.05 1.67
CA ARG A 67 -10.47 9.63 3.00
C ARG A 67 -10.10 8.63 4.09
N ASP A 68 -10.51 7.38 3.93
CA ASP A 68 -10.29 6.35 4.94
C ASP A 68 -8.80 5.95 4.99
N ILE A 69 -8.12 5.86 3.84
CA ILE A 69 -6.65 5.71 3.76
C ILE A 69 -5.93 6.91 4.41
N LYS A 70 -6.44 8.13 4.20
CA LYS A 70 -5.85 9.33 4.82
C LYS A 70 -5.99 9.31 6.34
N ALA A 71 -7.13 8.82 6.85
CA ALA A 71 -7.40 8.74 8.29
C ALA A 71 -6.45 7.79 9.05
N ILE A 72 -5.92 6.74 8.39
CA ILE A 72 -4.98 5.80 9.01
C ILE A 72 -3.52 6.27 9.02
N GLY A 73 -3.26 7.55 8.73
CA GLY A 73 -1.93 8.15 8.87
C GLY A 73 -1.12 8.26 7.58
N ALA A 74 -1.75 8.12 6.40
CA ALA A 74 -1.08 8.38 5.13
C ALA A 74 -0.63 9.85 4.92
N ASP A 75 -1.01 10.75 5.83
CA ASP A 75 -0.55 12.15 5.89
C ASP A 75 0.85 12.33 6.51
N THR A 76 1.39 11.35 7.23
CA THR A 76 2.64 11.53 8.01
C THR A 76 3.92 11.32 7.17
N VAL A 77 3.80 10.83 5.93
CA VAL A 77 4.96 10.53 5.08
C VAL A 77 5.26 11.67 4.11
N GLY A 78 6.12 12.58 4.55
CA GLY A 78 6.91 13.47 3.69
C GLY A 78 6.63 14.96 3.87
N ASP A 79 7.55 15.66 4.53
CA ASP A 79 7.57 17.11 4.73
C ASP A 79 7.65 17.92 3.41
N ASP A 80 7.86 17.25 2.26
CA ASP A 80 8.15 17.85 0.96
C ASP A 80 7.03 17.69 -0.09
N ARG A 81 5.82 17.29 0.34
CA ARG A 81 4.69 17.15 -0.59
C ARG A 81 4.05 18.50 -0.89
N ARG A 82 4.26 18.97 -2.12
CA ARG A 82 3.48 20.06 -2.75
C ARG A 82 1.97 19.84 -2.49
N ARG A 83 1.42 20.62 -1.55
CA ARG A 83 0.01 20.65 -1.14
C ARG A 83 -0.88 21.33 -2.17
N THR A 84 -0.74 20.99 -3.45
CA THR A 84 -1.70 21.47 -4.45
C THR A 84 -2.84 20.45 -4.53
N PRO A 85 -4.08 20.85 -4.24
CA PRO A 85 -5.23 19.98 -4.46
C PRO A 85 -5.23 19.47 -5.91
N LEU A 86 -5.55 18.20 -6.10
CA LEU A 86 -5.74 17.64 -7.44
C LEU A 86 -6.72 18.52 -8.22
N GLY A 87 -6.28 19.03 -9.36
CA GLY A 87 -7.14 19.78 -10.27
C GLY A 87 -8.30 18.91 -10.78
N ARG A 88 -9.39 19.54 -11.22
CA ARG A 88 -10.60 18.84 -11.67
C ARG A 88 -10.32 17.76 -12.72
N GLN A 89 -9.48 18.07 -13.71
CA GLN A 89 -9.12 17.12 -14.77
C GLN A 89 -8.32 15.94 -14.21
N ALA A 90 -7.33 16.20 -13.35
CA ALA A 90 -6.53 15.14 -12.72
C ALA A 90 -7.40 14.25 -11.83
N TRP A 91 -8.38 14.82 -11.11
CA TRP A 91 -9.37 14.04 -10.35
C TRP A 91 -10.21 13.13 -11.25
N GLN A 92 -10.70 13.64 -12.39
CA GLN A 92 -11.47 12.84 -13.34
C GLN A 92 -10.63 11.70 -13.91
N THR A 93 -9.39 11.96 -14.32
CA THR A 93 -8.45 10.93 -14.77
C THR A 93 -8.22 9.88 -13.68
N LEU A 94 -7.93 10.30 -12.45
CA LEU A 94 -7.72 9.39 -11.32
C LEU A 94 -8.92 8.46 -11.16
N GLN A 95 -10.12 9.05 -11.10
CA GLN A 95 -11.36 8.31 -10.94
C GLN A 95 -11.57 7.32 -12.08
N THR A 96 -11.47 7.75 -13.34
CA THR A 96 -11.64 6.87 -14.51
C THR A 96 -10.68 5.69 -14.51
N HIS A 97 -9.41 5.89 -14.14
CA HIS A 97 -8.44 4.82 -14.09
C HIS A 97 -8.69 3.88 -12.90
N TYR A 98 -9.04 4.43 -11.74
CA TYR A 98 -9.32 3.64 -10.54
C TYR A 98 -10.57 2.77 -10.69
N GLU A 99 -11.60 3.23 -11.41
CA GLU A 99 -12.85 2.46 -11.57
C GLU A 99 -12.67 1.14 -12.31
N ARG A 100 -11.55 0.95 -13.01
CA ARG A 100 -11.19 -0.33 -13.64
C ARG A 100 -10.96 -1.45 -12.61
N HIS A 101 -10.70 -1.09 -11.36
CA HIS A 101 -10.53 -2.01 -10.24
C HIS A 101 -11.84 -2.34 -9.52
N ARG A 102 -12.99 -1.80 -9.96
CA ARG A 102 -14.29 -2.10 -9.34
C ARG A 102 -14.59 -3.59 -9.46
N ARG A 103 -14.83 -4.20 -8.30
CA ARG A 103 -15.13 -5.62 -8.17
C ARG A 103 -16.58 -5.91 -8.56
N ALA A 104 -16.88 -7.20 -8.76
CA ALA A 104 -18.23 -7.66 -9.12
C ALA A 104 -19.29 -7.35 -8.05
N ASP A 105 -18.87 -7.19 -6.79
CA ASP A 105 -19.73 -6.74 -5.67
C ASP A 105 -20.00 -5.22 -5.69
N GLY A 106 -19.48 -4.50 -6.68
CA GLY A 106 -19.64 -3.07 -6.82
C GLY A 106 -18.73 -2.25 -5.90
N LEU A 107 -17.73 -2.85 -5.23
CA LEU A 107 -16.80 -2.14 -4.35
C LEU A 107 -15.46 -1.86 -5.03
N LEU A 108 -14.82 -0.78 -4.62
CA LEU A 108 -13.44 -0.44 -4.99
C LEU A 108 -12.48 -0.95 -3.92
N PRO A 109 -11.46 -1.75 -4.30
CA PRO A 109 -10.47 -2.25 -3.37
C PRO A 109 -9.33 -1.23 -3.16
N ALA A 110 -8.76 -1.25 -1.95
CA ALA A 110 -7.43 -0.75 -1.64
C ALA A 110 -6.64 -1.92 -1.06
N THR A 111 -5.79 -2.53 -1.87
CA THR A 111 -5.01 -3.71 -1.47
C THR A 111 -3.88 -3.33 -0.52
N TYR A 112 -3.73 -4.09 0.57
CA TYR A 112 -2.57 -4.05 1.46
C TYR A 112 -1.80 -5.35 1.25
N ASP A 113 -0.56 -5.23 0.78
CA ASP A 113 0.34 -6.37 0.63
C ASP A 113 0.95 -6.67 1.99
N VAL A 114 0.24 -7.41 2.82
CA VAL A 114 0.69 -7.71 4.19
C VAL A 114 1.76 -8.79 4.13
N ILE A 115 2.88 -8.56 4.81
CA ILE A 115 3.94 -9.54 5.01
C ILE A 115 3.98 -9.88 6.50
N LEU A 116 3.77 -11.16 6.81
CA LEU A 116 3.92 -11.69 8.16
C LEU A 116 5.19 -12.52 8.24
N LEU A 117 6.05 -12.25 9.23
CA LEU A 117 7.25 -13.06 9.49
C LEU A 117 7.19 -13.65 10.90
N ALA A 118 7.47 -14.96 10.99
CA ALA A 118 7.78 -15.64 12.24
C ALA A 118 9.30 -15.75 12.38
N LEU A 119 9.85 -15.20 13.46
CA LEU A 119 11.29 -15.13 13.72
C LEU A 119 11.65 -15.86 15.00
N GLU A 120 12.81 -16.48 15.04
CA GLU A 120 13.39 -17.02 16.28
C GLU A 120 14.85 -16.61 16.45
N LYS A 121 15.32 -16.66 17.70
CA LYS A 121 16.73 -16.50 17.99
C LYS A 121 17.35 -17.91 17.97
N PRO A 122 18.42 -18.15 17.18
CA PRO A 122 19.13 -19.41 17.20
C PRO A 122 19.66 -19.71 18.62
N ALA A 123 19.69 -20.99 18.98
CA ALA A 123 20.18 -21.47 20.27
C ALA A 123 21.68 -21.20 20.49
#